data_AF-A0A5P9PFD7-F1
#
_entry.id   AF-A0A5P9PFD7-F1
#
_cell.length_a   1.000
_cell.length_b   1.000
_cell.length_c   1.000
_cell.angle_alpha   90.00
_cell.angle_beta   90.00
_cell.angle_gamma   90.00
#
_symmetry.space_group_name_H-M   'P 1'
#
loop_
_entity.id
_entity.type
_entity.pdbx_description
1 polymer ?
#
loop_
_entity_poly.entity_id
_entity_poly.type
_entity_poly.pdbx_seq_one_letter_code
_entity_poly.pdbx_strand_id
1 'polypeptide(L)'
;MMTTTDPMRRNDRLAVWKELVEALEKVDSAWEATRMAGNAASSPLPGDVAVAMVKACRGATEAIAGVTDTLVEQYDGGSTFQEVASVLRQAVAKWPAR
;
A
#
# COMPACT_ATOMS: atom_id res chain seq x y z
N MET A 1 -7.92 14.99 34.51
CA MET A 1 -7.80 14.39 33.16
C MET A 1 -7.41 15.50 32.20
N MET A 2 -6.12 15.62 31.91
CA MET A 2 -5.58 16.62 30.99
C MET A 2 -5.33 15.90 29.66
N THR A 3 -6.13 16.20 28.66
CA THR A 3 -5.90 15.77 27.27
C THR A 3 -4.76 16.60 26.70
N THR A 4 -3.52 16.24 27.04
CA THR A 4 -2.36 16.73 26.29
C THR A 4 -2.32 15.92 25.00
N THR A 5 -3.07 16.37 23.99
CA THR A 5 -2.76 15.97 22.62
C THR A 5 -1.42 16.58 22.26
N ASP A 6 -0.37 15.81 22.49
CA ASP A 6 1.02 16.20 22.29
C ASP A 6 1.28 16.54 20.82
N PRO A 7 1.61 17.81 20.49
CA PRO A 7 1.89 18.23 19.13
C PRO A 7 3.11 17.53 18.53
N MET A 8 4.09 17.09 19.33
CA MET A 8 5.23 16.30 18.82
C MET A 8 4.76 14.97 18.25
N ARG A 9 3.92 14.25 18.99
CA ARG A 9 3.34 12.96 18.57
C ARG A 9 2.46 13.08 17.32
N ARG A 10 1.90 14.27 17.06
CA ARG A 10 1.11 14.58 15.86
C ARG A 10 2.03 14.86 14.66
N ASN A 11 3.13 15.56 14.86
CA ASN A 11 4.15 15.81 13.84
C ASN A 11 4.86 14.52 13.41
N ASP A 12 5.16 13.64 14.37
CA ASP A 12 5.78 12.33 14.09
C ASP A 12 4.85 11.46 13.22
N ARG A 13 3.54 11.46 13.51
CA ARG A 13 2.57 10.75 12.67
C ARG A 13 2.46 11.35 11.28
N LEU A 14 2.45 12.68 11.16
CA LEU A 14 2.40 13.34 9.86
C LEU A 14 3.64 13.00 9.01
N ALA A 15 4.83 12.94 9.63
CA ALA A 15 6.04 12.52 8.95
C ALA A 15 5.91 11.08 8.42
N VAL A 16 5.43 10.14 9.24
CA VAL A 16 5.20 8.75 8.81
C VAL A 16 4.21 8.65 7.64
N TRP A 17 3.13 9.43 7.65
CA TRP A 17 2.18 9.46 6.53
C TRP A 17 2.80 10.04 5.24
N LYS A 18 3.67 11.05 5.36
CA LYS A 18 4.40 11.60 4.21
C LYS A 18 5.38 10.59 3.62
N GLU A 19 6.12 9.88 4.47
CA GLU A 19 7.01 8.79 4.03
C GLU A 19 6.23 7.69 3.30
N LEU A 20 5.01 7.39 3.75
CA LEU A 20 4.14 6.43 3.06
C LEU A 20 3.69 6.92 1.68
N VAL A 21 3.36 8.21 1.54
CA VAL A 21 3.06 8.80 0.23
C VAL A 21 4.26 8.68 -0.71
N GLU A 22 5.46 9.05 -0.25
CA GLU A 22 6.69 8.91 -1.04
C GLU A 22 6.98 7.46 -1.44
N ALA A 23 6.68 6.51 -0.56
CA ALA A 23 6.84 5.08 -0.86
C ALA A 23 5.89 4.63 -1.97
N LEU A 24 4.63 5.09 -1.95
CA LEU A 24 3.66 4.77 -3.01
C LEU A 24 4.07 5.37 -4.36
N GLU A 25 4.59 6.60 -4.37
CA GLU A 25 5.13 7.24 -5.58
C GLU A 25 6.34 6.47 -6.15
N LYS A 26 7.20 5.94 -5.28
CA LYS A 26 8.33 5.08 -5.69
C LYS A 26 7.86 3.75 -6.29
N VAL A 27 6.79 3.16 -5.75
CA VAL A 27 6.19 1.93 -6.32
C VAL A 27 5.64 2.20 -7.72
N ASP A 28 4.91 3.30 -7.91
CA ASP A 28 4.38 3.71 -9.21
C ASP A 28 5.51 3.94 -10.23
N SER A 29 6.55 4.69 -9.83
CA SER A 29 7.73 4.93 -10.65
C SER A 29 8.46 3.63 -11.05
N ALA A 30 8.59 2.68 -10.11
CA ALA A 30 9.20 1.38 -10.37
C ALA A 30 8.34 0.53 -11.31
N TRP A 31 7.02 0.57 -11.17
CA TRP A 31 6.09 -0.13 -12.06
C TRP A 31 6.10 0.45 -13.47
N GLU A 32 6.14 1.77 -13.63
CA GLU A 32 6.28 2.39 -14.95
C GLU A 32 7.62 2.04 -15.60
N ALA A 33 8.71 1.98 -14.83
CA ALA A 33 10.00 1.53 -15.33
C ALA A 33 9.96 0.07 -15.83
N THR A 34 9.26 -0.84 -15.13
CA THR A 34 9.12 -2.23 -15.59
C THR A 34 8.21 -2.34 -16.81
N ARG A 35 7.13 -1.55 -16.90
CA ARG A 35 6.27 -1.48 -18.10
C ARG A 35 7.02 -0.95 -19.31
N MET A 36 7.83 0.09 -19.14
CA MET A 36 8.61 0.72 -20.21
C MET A 36 9.80 -0.13 -20.66
N ALA A 37 10.39 -0.92 -19.75
CA ALA A 37 11.34 -1.97 -20.10
C ALA A 37 10.70 -3.07 -20.97
N GLY A 38 9.37 -3.16 -20.93
CA GLY A 38 8.54 -3.95 -21.84
C GLY A 38 8.68 -5.46 -21.65
N ASN A 39 7.78 -6.20 -22.31
CA ASN A 39 7.86 -7.65 -22.54
C ASN A 39 9.16 -8.12 -23.25
N ALA A 40 10.24 -7.31 -23.28
CA ALA A 40 11.55 -7.61 -23.83
C ALA A 40 12.33 -8.61 -22.96
N ALA A 41 11.97 -8.77 -21.68
CA ALA A 41 12.33 -9.97 -20.92
C ALA A 41 11.35 -11.09 -21.30
N SER A 42 11.54 -11.70 -22.48
CA SER A 42 10.90 -12.98 -22.84
C SER A 42 11.38 -14.14 -21.96
N SER A 43 12.26 -13.88 -21.00
CA SER A 43 12.67 -14.81 -19.96
C SER A 43 11.81 -14.64 -18.71
N PRO A 44 11.28 -15.72 -18.12
CA PRO A 44 10.60 -15.66 -16.85
C PRO A 44 11.51 -15.04 -15.78
N LEU A 45 10.89 -14.33 -14.82
CA LEU A 45 11.60 -13.80 -13.67
C LEU A 45 12.42 -14.92 -13.00
N PRO A 46 13.65 -14.64 -12.52
CA PRO A 46 14.36 -15.56 -11.64
C PRO A 46 13.46 -16.01 -10.49
N GLY A 47 13.50 -17.30 -10.13
CA GLY A 47 12.54 -17.88 -9.18
C GLY A 47 12.59 -17.24 -7.79
N ASP A 48 13.77 -16.82 -7.34
CA ASP A 48 13.98 -16.06 -6.11
C ASP A 48 13.33 -14.67 -6.18
N VAL A 49 13.47 -13.97 -7.30
CA VAL A 49 12.82 -12.68 -7.56
C VAL A 49 11.30 -12.83 -7.59
N ALA A 50 10.78 -13.88 -8.24
CA ALA A 50 9.34 -14.15 -8.30
C ALA A 50 8.76 -14.42 -6.89
N VAL A 51 9.43 -15.22 -6.06
CA VAL A 51 9.00 -15.49 -4.68
C VAL A 51 9.06 -14.23 -3.82
N ALA A 52 10.12 -13.42 -3.95
CA ALA A 52 10.22 -12.14 -3.25
C ALA A 52 9.09 -11.19 -3.67
N MET A 53 8.78 -11.13 -4.97
CA MET A 53 7.68 -10.32 -5.51
C MET A 53 6.33 -10.77 -4.96
N VAL A 54 6.04 -12.08 -4.90
CA VAL A 54 4.79 -12.59 -4.32
C VAL A 54 4.64 -12.17 -2.87
N LYS A 55 5.70 -12.28 -2.06
CA LYS A 55 5.67 -11.85 -0.64
C LYS A 55 5.47 -10.34 -0.51
N ALA A 56 6.17 -9.55 -1.33
CA ALA A 56 6.04 -8.10 -1.36
C ALA A 56 4.63 -7.67 -1.79
N CYS A 57 4.06 -8.27 -2.85
CA CYS A 57 2.71 -7.98 -3.32
C CYS A 57 1.65 -8.30 -2.25
N ARG A 58 1.80 -9.40 -1.52
CA ARG A 58 0.92 -9.71 -0.39
C ARG A 58 0.98 -8.61 0.67
N GLY A 59 2.17 -8.29 1.16
CA GLY A 59 2.35 -7.25 2.19
C GLY A 59 1.85 -5.88 1.73
N ALA A 60 2.10 -5.53 0.47
CA ALA A 60 1.59 -4.29 -0.13
C ALA A 60 0.05 -4.29 -0.22
N THR A 61 -0.58 -5.42 -0.54
CA THR A 61 -2.06 -5.52 -0.55
C THR A 61 -2.64 -5.29 0.84
N GLU A 62 -2.04 -5.92 1.87
CA GLU A 62 -2.44 -5.72 3.28
C GLU A 62 -2.26 -4.26 3.71
N ALA A 63 -1.13 -3.64 3.34
CA ALA A 63 -0.85 -2.24 3.65
C ALA A 63 -1.84 -1.27 2.96
N ILE A 64 -2.07 -1.43 1.66
CA ILE A 64 -2.99 -0.58 0.89
C ILE A 64 -4.42 -0.72 1.41
N ALA A 65 -4.86 -1.92 1.79
CA ALA A 65 -6.15 -2.12 2.45
C ALA A 65 -6.25 -1.30 3.75
N GLY A 66 -5.25 -1.36 4.63
CA GLY A 66 -5.25 -0.60 5.89
C GLY A 66 -5.20 0.93 5.69
N VAL A 67 -4.46 1.40 4.69
CA VAL A 67 -4.46 2.82 4.30
C VAL A 67 -5.85 3.24 3.83
N THR A 68 -6.48 2.42 2.98
CA THR A 68 -7.81 2.72 2.43
C THR A 68 -8.88 2.73 3.52
N ASP A 69 -8.82 1.78 4.47
CA ASP A 69 -9.70 1.79 5.65
C ASP A 69 -9.52 3.08 6.47
N THR A 70 -8.28 3.55 6.65
CA THR A 70 -8.00 4.83 7.34
C THR A 70 -8.62 6.02 6.59
N LEU A 71 -8.53 6.03 5.26
CA LEU A 71 -9.08 7.10 4.43
C LEU A 71 -10.60 7.10 4.42
N VAL A 72 -11.25 5.94 4.48
CA VAL A 72 -12.72 5.85 4.64
C VAL A 72 -13.18 6.57 5.91
N GLU A 73 -12.40 6.49 6.99
CA GLU A 73 -12.72 7.12 8.27
C GLU A 73 -12.37 8.61 8.34
N GLN A 74 -11.29 9.04 7.67
CA GLN A 74 -10.70 10.36 7.88
C GLN A 74 -10.87 11.34 6.72
N TYR A 75 -11.24 10.87 5.53
CA TYR A 75 -11.45 11.73 4.36
C TYR A 75 -12.92 12.16 4.28
N ASP A 76 -13.18 13.45 4.08
CA ASP A 76 -14.56 14.00 4.00
C ASP A 76 -15.40 13.37 2.86
N GLY A 77 -14.76 12.70 1.89
CA GLY A 77 -15.39 11.88 0.84
C GLY A 77 -15.27 10.37 1.03
N GLY A 78 -14.96 9.90 2.25
CA GLY A 78 -14.59 8.53 2.59
C GLY A 78 -15.60 7.45 2.17
N SER A 79 -16.88 7.81 2.04
CA SER A 79 -17.92 6.91 1.49
C SER A 79 -17.60 6.41 0.09
N THR A 80 -16.92 7.22 -0.74
CA THR A 80 -16.48 6.85 -2.10
C THR A 80 -15.44 5.72 -2.08
N PHE A 81 -14.66 5.62 -1.00
CA PHE A 81 -13.62 4.62 -0.84
C PHE A 81 -14.14 3.32 -0.21
N GLN A 82 -15.38 3.26 0.28
CA GLN A 82 -15.92 2.08 0.96
C GLN A 82 -15.96 0.84 0.06
N GLU A 83 -16.33 1.03 -1.22
CA GLU A 83 -16.34 -0.06 -2.19
C GLU A 83 -14.92 -0.56 -2.47
N VAL A 84 -13.97 0.36 -2.66
CA VAL A 84 -12.54 0.05 -2.87
C VAL A 84 -11.98 -0.70 -1.65
N ALA A 85 -12.25 -0.22 -0.44
CA ALA A 85 -11.86 -0.86 0.81
C ALA A 85 -12.43 -2.29 0.93
N SER A 86 -13.68 -2.49 0.51
CA SER A 86 -14.30 -3.83 0.48
C SER A 86 -13.58 -4.78 -0.47
N VAL A 87 -13.28 -4.32 -1.70
CA VAL A 87 -12.55 -5.15 -2.68
C VAL A 87 -11.14 -5.48 -2.19
N LEU A 88 -10.43 -4.51 -1.62
CA LEU A 88 -9.08 -4.73 -1.10
C LEU A 88 -9.08 -5.74 0.06
N ARG A 89 -10.05 -5.67 0.98
CA ARG A 89 -10.18 -6.67 2.05
C ARG A 89 -10.46 -8.07 1.52
N GLN A 90 -11.28 -8.19 0.48
CA GLN A 90 -11.50 -9.48 -0.19
C GLN A 90 -10.23 -9.99 -0.88
N ALA A 91 -9.44 -9.09 -1.49
CA ALA A 91 -8.16 -9.44 -2.09
C ALA A 91 -7.16 -9.94 -1.02
N VAL A 92 -7.09 -9.27 0.14
CA VAL A 92 -6.31 -9.73 1.30
C VAL A 92 -6.70 -11.15 1.70
N ALA A 93 -8.01 -11.43 1.83
CA ALA A 93 -8.52 -12.73 2.25
C ALA A 93 -8.25 -13.86 1.25
N LYS A 94 -7.96 -13.55 -0.02
CA LYS A 94 -7.70 -14.53 -1.08
C LYS A 94 -6.22 -14.89 -1.24
N TRP A 95 -5.30 -14.17 -0.59
CA TRP A 95 -3.90 -14.56 -0.63
C TRP A 95 -3.72 -15.96 0.00
N PRO A 96 -2.89 -16.83 -0.59
CA PRO A 96 -2.61 -18.14 -0.01
C PRO A 96 -2.10 -17.99 1.43
N ALA A 97 -2.67 -18.78 2.34
CA ALA A 97 -2.15 -18.91 3.69
C ALA A 97 -0.69 -19.39 3.65
N ARG A 98 0.09 -19.01 4.67
CA ARG A 98 1.50 -19.37 4.80
C ARG A 98 1.69 -20.88 4.84
#